data_AF-A0A1D1YLP7-F1
#
_entry.id   AF-A0A1D1YLP7-F1
#
_cell.length_a   1.000
_cell.length_b   1.000
_cell.length_c   1.000
_cell.angle_alpha   90.00
_cell.angle_beta   90.00
_cell.angle_gamma   90.00
#
_symmetry.space_group_name_H-M   'P 1'
#
loop_
_entity.id
_entity.type
_entity.pdbx_description
1 polymer ?
#
loop_
_entity_poly.entity_id
_entity_poly.type
_entity_poly.pdbx_seq_one_letter_code
_entity_poly.pdbx_strand_id
1 'polypeptide(L)'
;SLARSLSSRLPQQCCSVALLLLNSRERRQHQMLRSPPLLPSSTRALLPPPPRPPPPAGADALDFGLFRRRAPSSGKLPSLVAAVAFPVSASSMSSTAGMAPEEVADEMDRFVEIGNMLADAAGEVIRKYFRNSFEILDKDDLSPVTIADRAAEESMVSIISENFPSHAIYGEENGWRCRENSADYIWVLDPIDGTKSFITGKPLFGTLIALLYKGEPIVGIIDQPVLRERWIGMKGRTTTLNGVEISTRPCSNLSQAYLYTTSPHLFIGDAEEAFVRVRSKVKVPLYGCDCYAYALLASGFVDLVVESGLKPYDFLSLIPVIEGAGGSITDWKGQTLRWEALPDSSATSFNVVAAGDPQLHQKVLDLLQWR
;
A
#
# COMPACT_ATOMS: atom_id res chain seq x y z
N SER A 1 -10.59 60.17 33.54
CA SER A 1 -9.42 60.90 34.08
C SER A 1 -8.37 59.95 34.67
N LEU A 2 -7.96 58.91 33.94
CA LEU A 2 -6.83 58.04 34.32
C LEU A 2 -6.13 57.59 33.04
N ALA A 3 -5.50 58.54 32.35
CA ALA A 3 -4.59 58.31 31.23
C ALA A 3 -3.76 59.59 30.97
N ARG A 4 -3.04 60.05 32.00
CA ARG A 4 -1.94 61.03 31.87
C ARG A 4 -0.88 60.69 32.90
N SER A 5 0.05 59.83 32.54
CA SER A 5 1.42 59.78 33.05
C SER A 5 2.03 58.47 32.57
N LEU A 6 2.90 58.58 31.57
CA LEU A 6 4.11 57.76 31.33
C LEU A 6 4.44 57.85 29.83
N SER A 7 5.06 58.97 29.48
CA SER A 7 5.99 59.04 28.36
C SER A 7 7.32 58.45 28.84
N SER A 8 7.78 57.37 28.23
CA SER A 8 9.08 57.33 27.55
C SER A 8 9.58 55.89 27.35
N ARG A 9 10.02 55.62 26.11
CA ARG A 9 10.79 54.46 25.62
C ARG A 9 10.00 53.20 25.25
N LEU A 10 9.76 53.02 23.94
CA LEU A 10 9.94 51.79 23.13
C LEU A 10 9.47 52.05 21.66
N PRO A 11 10.01 51.33 20.65
CA PRO A 11 10.02 51.76 19.25
C PRO A 11 8.71 51.52 18.47
N GLN A 12 8.57 52.26 17.37
CA GLN A 12 7.38 52.51 16.54
C GLN A 12 6.83 51.33 15.71
N GLN A 13 7.08 50.07 16.08
CA GLN A 13 6.58 48.90 15.31
C GLN A 13 5.46 48.08 15.97
N CYS A 14 5.03 48.38 17.21
CA CYS A 14 3.95 47.63 17.86
C CYS A 14 2.54 48.22 17.70
N CYS A 15 2.37 49.41 17.10
CA CYS A 15 1.03 50.04 16.99
C CYS A 15 0.16 49.57 15.81
N SER A 16 0.69 48.82 14.83
CA SER A 16 -0.14 48.30 13.72
C SER A 16 -0.82 46.96 14.02
N VAL A 17 -0.32 46.18 14.97
CA VAL A 17 -0.86 44.84 15.26
C VAL A 17 -2.08 44.89 16.19
N ALA A 18 -2.15 45.89 17.08
CA ALA A 18 -3.29 46.04 18.00
C ALA A 18 -4.58 46.55 17.32
N LEU A 19 -4.47 47.37 16.26
CA LEU A 19 -5.66 47.89 15.54
C LEU A 19 -6.32 46.84 14.61
N LEU A 20 -5.56 45.85 14.12
CA LEU A 20 -6.09 44.77 13.27
C LEU A 20 -6.85 43.69 14.07
N LEU A 21 -6.54 43.53 15.36
CA LEU A 21 -7.19 42.55 16.24
C LEU A 21 -8.53 43.03 16.83
N LEU A 22 -8.79 44.34 16.86
CA LEU A 22 -10.09 44.88 17.30
C LEU A 22 -11.14 44.85 16.17
N ASN A 23 -10.72 44.98 14.91
CA ASN A 23 -11.63 44.97 13.75
C ASN A 23 -12.11 43.55 13.32
N SER A 24 -11.47 42.49 13.80
CA SER A 24 -11.84 41.09 13.49
C SER A 24 -12.83 40.49 14.50
N ARG A 25 -12.96 41.08 15.69
CA ARG A 25 -13.96 40.67 16.71
C ARG A 25 -15.37 41.19 16.42
N GLU A 26 -15.52 42.40 15.87
CA GLU A 26 -16.85 42.93 15.52
C GLU A 26 -17.47 42.25 14.28
N ARG A 27 -16.66 41.78 13.33
CA ARG A 27 -17.18 41.03 12.16
C ARG A 27 -17.68 39.63 12.48
N ARG A 28 -17.26 39.02 13.60
CA ARG A 28 -17.74 37.70 14.04
C ARG A 28 -19.07 37.74 14.82
N GLN A 29 -19.51 38.89 15.32
CA GLN A 29 -20.80 39.00 16.01
C GLN A 29 -21.99 39.26 15.06
N HIS A 30 -21.76 39.79 13.85
CA HIS A 30 -22.85 40.10 12.91
C HIS A 30 -23.26 38.96 11.96
N GLN A 31 -22.59 37.81 11.98
CA GLN A 31 -22.91 36.66 11.12
C GLN A 31 -23.61 35.50 11.83
N MET A 32 -23.93 35.64 13.13
CA MET A 32 -24.62 34.63 13.95
C MET A 32 -26.13 34.91 14.19
N LEU A 33 -26.78 35.76 13.39
CA LEU A 33 -28.19 36.11 13.58
C LEU A 33 -29.00 36.04 12.29
N ARG A 34 -29.06 34.86 11.63
CA ARG A 34 -30.13 34.50 10.69
C ARG A 34 -30.28 32.97 10.59
N SER A 35 -31.01 32.37 11.54
CA SER A 35 -31.55 31.01 11.41
C SER A 35 -33.06 31.11 11.10
N PRO A 36 -33.60 30.38 10.10
CA PRO A 36 -35.03 30.32 9.87
C PRO A 36 -35.73 29.44 10.93
N PRO A 37 -37.04 29.64 11.20
CA PRO A 37 -37.73 28.94 12.28
C PRO A 37 -37.95 27.45 11.97
N LEU A 38 -37.80 26.64 13.02
CA LEU A 38 -38.02 25.19 13.06
C LEU A 38 -39.52 24.87 12.88
N LEU A 39 -39.83 23.96 11.95
CA LEU A 39 -41.15 23.33 11.83
C LEU A 39 -41.29 22.18 12.86
N PRO A 40 -42.50 21.93 13.40
CA PRO A 40 -42.70 20.91 14.43
C PRO A 40 -42.56 19.49 13.86
N SER A 41 -41.98 18.63 14.70
CA SER A 41 -41.66 17.22 14.50
C SER A 41 -42.88 16.39 14.11
N SER A 42 -42.88 15.89 12.86
CA SER A 42 -43.75 14.79 12.46
C SER A 42 -43.09 13.46 12.81
N THR A 43 -43.82 12.64 13.56
CA THR A 43 -43.47 11.29 13.97
C THR A 43 -43.30 10.41 12.71
N ARG A 44 -42.06 10.06 12.37
CA ARG A 44 -41.78 9.16 11.24
C ARG A 44 -42.05 7.72 11.67
N ALA A 45 -43.22 7.20 11.28
CA ALA A 45 -43.53 5.79 11.38
C ALA A 45 -42.50 4.98 10.57
N LEU A 46 -41.85 4.01 11.21
CA LEU A 46 -40.96 3.04 10.59
C LEU A 46 -41.80 2.13 9.66
N LEU A 47 -41.56 2.22 8.36
CA LEU A 47 -42.06 1.23 7.41
C LEU A 47 -41.23 -0.05 7.53
N PRO A 48 -41.85 -1.25 7.54
CA PRO A 48 -41.12 -2.51 7.57
C PRO A 48 -40.37 -2.75 6.25
N PRO A 49 -39.26 -3.52 6.27
CA PRO A 49 -38.49 -3.82 5.07
C PRO A 49 -39.28 -4.69 4.07
N PRO A 50 -38.99 -4.58 2.77
CA PRO A 50 -39.67 -5.39 1.74
C PRO A 50 -39.33 -6.89 1.87
N PRO A 51 -40.24 -7.79 1.44
CA PRO A 51 -40.01 -9.23 1.50
C PRO A 51 -38.91 -9.68 0.53
N ARG A 52 -38.18 -10.73 0.93
CA ARG A 52 -37.11 -11.35 0.11
C ARG A 52 -37.70 -12.04 -1.14
N PRO A 53 -36.97 -12.03 -2.27
CA PRO A 53 -37.40 -12.73 -3.48
C PRO A 53 -37.39 -14.26 -3.27
N PRO A 54 -38.27 -15.01 -3.98
CA PRO A 54 -38.31 -16.46 -3.90
C PRO A 54 -37.06 -17.11 -4.54
N PRO A 55 -36.65 -18.31 -4.09
CA PRO A 55 -35.54 -19.04 -4.69
C PRO A 55 -35.90 -19.47 -6.13
N PRO A 56 -34.90 -19.61 -7.02
CA PRO A 56 -35.13 -20.03 -8.39
C PRO A 56 -35.69 -21.45 -8.46
N ALA A 57 -36.74 -21.62 -9.28
CA ALA A 57 -37.36 -22.90 -9.57
C ALA A 57 -36.61 -23.62 -10.71
N GLY A 58 -36.26 -24.88 -10.46
CA GLY A 58 -36.10 -25.91 -11.49
C GLY A 58 -34.79 -25.94 -12.26
N ALA A 59 -33.91 -26.87 -11.87
CA ALA A 59 -33.09 -27.62 -12.82
C ALA A 59 -32.87 -29.03 -12.25
N ASP A 60 -33.75 -29.92 -12.71
CA ASP A 60 -33.63 -31.35 -12.93
C ASP A 60 -32.67 -32.20 -12.09
N ALA A 61 -33.31 -33.12 -11.37
CA ALA A 61 -32.73 -34.36 -10.89
C ALA A 61 -32.30 -35.24 -12.08
N LEU A 62 -31.03 -35.64 -12.06
CA LEU A 62 -30.59 -36.88 -12.70
C LEU A 62 -30.08 -37.83 -11.62
N ASP A 63 -30.90 -38.84 -11.40
CA ASP A 63 -30.65 -40.08 -10.69
C ASP A 63 -29.60 -40.91 -11.44
N PHE A 64 -28.49 -41.24 -10.76
CA PHE A 64 -27.68 -42.41 -11.10
C PHE A 64 -27.32 -43.13 -9.80
N GLY A 65 -28.00 -44.25 -9.62
CA GLY A 65 -27.91 -45.10 -8.45
C GLY A 65 -26.58 -45.82 -8.25
N LEU A 66 -26.43 -46.26 -6.99
CA LEU A 66 -25.94 -47.58 -6.59
C LEU A 66 -24.56 -48.01 -7.11
N PHE A 67 -23.52 -47.71 -6.33
CA PHE A 67 -22.55 -48.75 -5.97
C PHE A 67 -22.21 -48.66 -4.47
N ARG A 68 -22.62 -49.71 -3.76
CA ARG A 68 -22.32 -49.97 -2.35
C ARG A 68 -21.27 -51.08 -2.30
N ARG A 69 -20.42 -51.05 -1.26
CA ARG A 69 -19.36 -52.00 -0.81
C ARG A 69 -17.95 -51.52 -1.20
N ARG A 70 -16.93 -51.57 -0.35
CA ARG A 70 -16.70 -52.21 0.96
C ARG A 70 -15.45 -51.56 1.58
N ALA A 71 -15.46 -51.31 2.89
CA ALA A 71 -14.23 -51.06 3.66
C ALA A 71 -13.44 -52.37 3.85
N PRO A 72 -12.11 -52.28 4.05
CA PRO A 72 -11.44 -53.22 4.93
C PRO A 72 -10.71 -52.53 6.09
N SER A 73 -10.69 -53.30 7.16
CA SER A 73 -10.19 -53.08 8.51
C SER A 73 -8.67 -53.08 8.65
N SER A 74 -8.24 -52.35 9.68
CA SER A 74 -7.07 -52.56 10.55
C SER A 74 -6.25 -53.85 10.37
N GLY A 75 -4.94 -53.69 10.13
CA GLY A 75 -3.93 -54.73 10.29
C GLY A 75 -2.58 -54.10 10.64
N LYS A 76 -1.97 -54.57 11.74
CA LYS A 76 -0.70 -54.10 12.33
C LYS A 76 0.54 -54.46 11.49
N LEU A 77 1.61 -53.68 11.74
CA LEU A 77 3.00 -53.79 11.26
C LEU A 77 3.62 -55.20 11.31
N PRO A 78 4.74 -55.40 10.57
CA PRO A 78 6.02 -55.37 11.28
C PRO A 78 7.09 -54.44 10.65
N SER A 79 8.00 -54.03 11.52
CA SER A 79 9.22 -53.25 11.29
C SER A 79 10.18 -53.92 10.31
N LEU A 80 10.83 -53.10 9.47
CA LEU A 80 12.16 -53.40 8.95
C LEU A 80 12.96 -52.11 8.85
N VAL A 81 13.99 -52.06 9.68
CA VAL A 81 15.06 -51.06 9.69
C VAL A 81 15.95 -51.33 8.49
N ALA A 82 16.11 -50.33 7.62
CA ALA A 82 17.22 -50.27 6.68
C ALA A 82 17.73 -48.82 6.67
N ALA A 83 18.81 -48.59 7.42
CA ALA A 83 19.56 -47.36 7.39
C ALA A 83 20.23 -47.22 6.02
N VAL A 84 19.82 -46.22 5.25
CA VAL A 84 20.57 -45.76 4.08
C VAL A 84 21.26 -44.46 4.49
N ALA A 85 22.54 -44.59 4.83
CA ALA A 85 23.42 -43.46 5.04
C ALA A 85 23.67 -42.76 3.69
N PHE A 86 23.18 -41.53 3.55
CA PHE A 86 23.61 -40.65 2.46
C PHE A 86 24.91 -39.96 2.89
N PRO A 87 25.91 -39.86 2.00
CA PRO A 87 27.17 -39.21 2.34
C PRO A 87 26.94 -37.70 2.53
N VAL A 88 27.34 -37.20 3.70
CA VAL A 88 27.54 -35.77 3.94
C VAL A 88 28.79 -35.37 3.16
N SER A 89 28.60 -34.80 1.97
CA SER A 89 29.67 -34.10 1.28
C SER A 89 29.64 -32.65 1.72
N ALA A 90 30.62 -32.26 2.53
CA ALA A 90 30.91 -30.87 2.81
C ALA A 90 31.47 -30.22 1.55
N SER A 91 30.60 -29.54 0.79
CA SER A 91 31.00 -28.72 -0.34
C SER A 91 31.16 -27.29 0.15
N SER A 92 32.40 -26.81 0.13
CA SER A 92 32.80 -25.42 0.34
C SER A 92 31.94 -24.45 -0.47
N MET A 93 31.41 -23.41 0.20
CA MET A 93 30.77 -22.28 -0.46
C MET A 93 31.77 -21.58 -1.38
N SER A 94 31.46 -21.59 -2.68
CA SER A 94 32.18 -20.87 -3.73
C SER A 94 31.21 -19.90 -4.40
N SER A 95 31.54 -18.62 -4.30
CA SER A 95 31.16 -17.48 -5.16
C SER A 95 29.95 -17.62 -6.10
N THR A 96 28.94 -16.77 -5.88
CA THR A 96 27.75 -16.53 -6.72
C THR A 96 28.08 -15.85 -8.06
N ALA A 97 28.93 -16.49 -8.86
CA ALA A 97 29.16 -16.12 -10.25
C ALA A 97 28.94 -17.35 -11.14
N GLY A 98 27.68 -17.70 -11.38
CA GLY A 98 27.29 -18.70 -12.38
C GLY A 98 26.22 -19.70 -11.97
N MET A 99 25.03 -19.26 -11.56
CA MET A 99 23.85 -20.14 -11.52
C MET A 99 23.29 -20.31 -12.94
N ALA A 100 22.79 -21.50 -13.27
CA ALA A 100 22.15 -21.75 -14.56
C ALA A 100 20.80 -20.99 -14.66
N PRO A 101 20.36 -20.55 -15.86
CA PRO A 101 19.12 -19.78 -16.02
C PRO A 101 17.86 -20.47 -15.46
N GLU A 102 17.81 -21.81 -15.48
CA GLU A 102 16.70 -22.59 -14.92
C GLU A 102 16.68 -22.53 -13.38
N GLU A 103 17.84 -22.61 -12.72
CA GLU A 103 17.93 -22.53 -11.25
C GLU A 103 17.52 -21.15 -10.71
N VAL A 104 17.80 -20.08 -11.45
CA VAL A 104 17.38 -18.71 -11.10
C VAL A 104 15.87 -18.51 -11.29
N ALA A 105 15.28 -19.14 -12.32
CA ALA A 105 13.84 -19.09 -12.53
C ALA A 105 13.08 -19.80 -11.40
N ASP A 106 13.56 -20.98 -10.99
CA ASP A 106 12.97 -21.78 -9.90
C ASP A 106 13.05 -21.05 -8.55
N GLU A 107 14.14 -20.34 -8.25
CA GLU A 107 14.28 -19.57 -7.01
C GLU A 107 13.32 -18.36 -6.98
N MET A 108 13.18 -17.65 -8.10
CA MET A 108 12.27 -16.51 -8.18
C MET A 108 10.79 -16.93 -8.06
N ASP A 109 10.43 -18.08 -8.67
CA ASP A 109 9.09 -18.65 -8.51
C ASP A 109 8.81 -19.03 -7.05
N ARG A 110 9.81 -19.54 -6.32
CA ARG A 110 9.70 -19.77 -4.87
C ARG A 110 9.50 -18.48 -4.08
N PHE A 111 10.18 -17.38 -4.43
CA PHE A 111 9.94 -16.09 -3.76
C PHE A 111 8.51 -15.60 -3.97
N VAL A 112 7.96 -15.75 -5.18
CA VAL A 112 6.56 -15.38 -5.46
C VAL A 112 5.58 -16.30 -4.74
N GLU A 113 5.85 -17.60 -4.66
CA GLU A 113 5.03 -18.55 -3.88
C GLU A 113 4.94 -18.12 -2.42
N ILE A 114 6.08 -17.84 -1.78
CA ILE A 114 6.10 -17.35 -0.40
C ILE A 114 5.41 -15.99 -0.30
N GLY A 115 5.67 -15.06 -1.22
CA GLY A 115 4.99 -13.75 -1.26
C GLY A 115 3.47 -13.85 -1.32
N ASN A 116 2.92 -14.84 -2.04
CA ASN A 116 1.49 -15.13 -2.03
C ASN A 116 0.99 -15.60 -0.67
N MET A 117 1.74 -16.50 0.00
CA MET A 117 1.40 -16.94 1.35
C MET A 117 1.39 -15.77 2.35
N LEU A 118 2.32 -14.82 2.21
CA LEU A 118 2.36 -13.60 3.02
C LEU A 118 1.09 -12.76 2.83
N ALA A 119 0.74 -12.48 1.57
CA ALA A 119 -0.45 -11.69 1.23
C ALA A 119 -1.75 -12.38 1.68
N ASP A 120 -1.83 -13.72 1.57
CA ASP A 120 -2.97 -14.48 2.07
C ASP A 120 -3.13 -14.36 3.60
N ALA A 121 -2.03 -14.55 4.34
CA ALA A 121 -2.01 -14.44 5.80
C ALA A 121 -2.36 -13.02 6.28
N ALA A 122 -1.73 -12.00 5.70
CA ALA A 122 -2.06 -10.60 5.99
C ALA A 122 -3.53 -10.30 5.69
N GLY A 123 -4.01 -10.71 4.52
CA GLY A 123 -5.39 -10.49 4.12
C GLY A 123 -6.42 -11.14 5.05
N GLU A 124 -6.13 -12.33 5.59
CA GLU A 124 -7.00 -12.98 6.59
C GLU A 124 -7.07 -12.18 7.89
N VAL A 125 -5.95 -11.63 8.35
CA VAL A 125 -5.90 -10.78 9.54
C VAL A 125 -6.68 -9.49 9.28
N ILE A 126 -6.33 -8.76 8.22
CA ILE A 126 -6.91 -7.46 7.86
C ILE A 126 -8.43 -7.54 7.73
N ARG A 127 -8.96 -8.57 7.04
CA ARG A 127 -10.41 -8.76 6.88
C ARG A 127 -11.17 -8.95 8.21
N LYS A 128 -10.52 -9.48 9.25
CA LYS A 128 -11.11 -9.59 10.59
C LYS A 128 -11.27 -8.21 11.23
N TYR A 129 -10.41 -7.24 10.90
CA TYR A 129 -10.46 -5.91 11.50
C TYR A 129 -11.23 -4.88 10.66
N PHE A 130 -11.21 -4.98 9.34
CA PHE A 130 -11.84 -4.01 8.45
C PHE A 130 -13.37 -3.95 8.63
N ARG A 131 -13.91 -2.74 8.84
CA ARG A 131 -15.35 -2.45 9.05
C ARG A 131 -15.99 -3.20 10.23
N ASN A 132 -15.21 -3.75 11.15
CA ASN A 132 -15.73 -4.34 12.37
C ASN A 132 -15.65 -3.33 13.51
N SER A 133 -16.72 -3.25 14.30
CA SER A 133 -16.76 -2.45 15.53
C SER A 133 -16.02 -3.20 16.62
N PHE A 134 -14.74 -2.89 16.81
CA PHE A 134 -14.07 -3.22 18.06
C PHE A 134 -14.50 -2.18 19.08
N GLU A 135 -14.85 -2.62 20.29
CA GLU A 135 -14.83 -1.72 21.43
C GLU A 135 -13.40 -1.19 21.49
N ILE A 136 -13.23 0.08 21.09
CA ILE A 136 -11.99 0.81 21.26
C ILE A 136 -11.81 0.84 22.78
N LEU A 137 -11.08 -0.14 23.30
CA LEU A 137 -10.58 -0.07 24.65
C LEU A 137 -9.71 1.17 24.64
N ASP A 138 -10.21 2.24 25.27
CA ASP A 138 -9.48 3.46 25.65
C ASP A 138 -8.32 3.07 26.58
N LYS A 139 -7.37 2.34 26.01
CA LYS A 139 -6.03 2.12 26.51
C LYS A 139 -5.15 2.86 25.54
N ASP A 140 -5.13 4.19 25.70
CA ASP A 140 -4.17 5.23 25.28
C ASP A 140 -3.22 5.05 24.06
N ASP A 141 -3.25 3.98 23.26
CA ASP A 141 -2.20 3.70 22.28
C ASP A 141 -2.51 2.67 21.16
N LEU A 142 -3.71 2.09 21.02
CA LEU A 142 -3.95 1.06 19.97
C LEU A 142 -5.29 1.25 19.25
N SER A 143 -5.27 2.02 18.17
CA SER A 143 -6.39 2.09 17.23
C SER A 143 -6.61 0.72 16.54
N PRO A 144 -7.84 0.39 16.07
CA PRO A 144 -8.08 -0.85 15.33
C PRO A 144 -7.17 -1.05 14.11
N VAL A 145 -6.75 0.03 13.45
CA VAL A 145 -5.79 -0.07 12.34
C VAL A 145 -4.41 -0.47 12.85
N THR A 146 -3.93 0.08 13.97
CA THR A 146 -2.63 -0.29 14.57
C THR A 146 -2.58 -1.77 14.98
N ILE A 147 -3.69 -2.30 15.51
CA ILE A 147 -3.77 -3.73 15.88
C ILE A 147 -3.76 -4.60 14.62
N ALA A 148 -4.55 -4.22 13.60
CA ALA A 148 -4.61 -4.95 12.34
C ALA A 148 -3.26 -4.97 11.63
N ASP A 149 -2.57 -3.83 11.61
CA ASP A 149 -1.26 -3.63 11.01
C ASP A 149 -0.20 -4.55 11.63
N ARG A 150 0.01 -4.41 12.95
CA ARG A 150 0.97 -5.25 13.69
C ARG A 150 0.66 -6.74 13.57
N ALA A 151 -0.61 -7.13 13.68
CA ALA A 151 -0.99 -8.54 13.58
C ALA A 151 -0.76 -9.12 12.17
N ALA A 152 -0.98 -8.31 11.13
CA ALA A 152 -0.74 -8.70 9.75
C ALA A 152 0.77 -8.77 9.47
N GLU A 153 1.57 -7.81 9.94
CA GLU A 153 3.03 -7.84 9.84
C GLU A 153 3.62 -9.09 10.49
N GLU A 154 3.25 -9.39 11.73
CA GLU A 154 3.75 -10.57 12.45
C GLU A 154 3.37 -11.90 11.76
N SER A 155 2.20 -11.96 11.11
CA SER A 155 1.81 -13.14 10.33
C SER A 155 2.73 -13.37 9.13
N MET A 156 3.13 -12.29 8.44
CA MET A 156 4.07 -12.36 7.32
C MET A 156 5.49 -12.68 7.80
N VAL A 157 5.93 -12.03 8.87
CA VAL A 157 7.26 -12.22 9.47
C VAL A 157 7.50 -13.66 9.89
N SER A 158 6.48 -14.31 10.46
CA SER A 158 6.56 -15.72 10.87
C SER A 158 6.82 -16.63 9.67
N ILE A 159 6.08 -16.45 8.58
CA ILE A 159 6.25 -17.23 7.34
C ILE A 159 7.63 -16.97 6.72
N ILE A 160 8.09 -15.72 6.66
CA ILE A 160 9.43 -15.38 6.15
C ILE A 160 10.51 -16.05 7.00
N SER A 161 10.43 -15.95 8.32
CA SER A 161 11.43 -16.48 9.25
C SER A 161 11.55 -18.01 9.22
N GLU A 162 10.48 -18.70 8.86
CA GLU A 162 10.45 -20.16 8.69
C GLU A 162 11.03 -20.59 7.34
N ASN A 163 10.71 -19.88 6.25
CA ASN A 163 11.11 -20.26 4.90
C ASN A 163 12.49 -19.73 4.49
N PHE A 164 12.88 -18.57 5.04
CA PHE A 164 14.08 -17.83 4.69
C PHE A 164 14.79 -17.27 5.95
N PRO A 165 15.37 -18.14 6.80
CA PRO A 165 15.96 -17.72 8.07
C PRO A 165 17.18 -16.79 7.96
N SER A 166 17.81 -16.71 6.78
CA SER A 166 18.93 -15.80 6.46
C SER A 166 18.48 -14.47 5.85
N HIS A 167 17.20 -14.29 5.54
CA HIS A 167 16.69 -13.03 4.99
C HIS A 167 16.41 -12.06 6.13
N ALA A 168 16.53 -10.77 5.83
CA ALA A 168 16.07 -9.72 6.71
C ALA A 168 14.64 -9.29 6.38
N ILE A 169 14.01 -8.61 7.32
CA ILE A 169 12.69 -8.01 7.19
C ILE A 169 12.81 -6.54 7.61
N TYR A 170 12.15 -5.65 6.89
CA TYR A 170 11.97 -4.25 7.28
C TYR A 170 10.48 -3.90 7.21
N GLY A 171 9.87 -3.60 8.36
CA GLY A 171 8.47 -3.19 8.44
C GLY A 171 8.32 -1.75 8.91
N GLU A 172 7.15 -1.15 8.68
CA GLU A 172 6.80 0.18 9.20
C GLU A 172 6.91 0.23 10.73
N GLU A 173 6.32 -0.75 11.41
CA GLU A 173 6.16 -0.72 12.87
C GLU A 173 7.43 -1.17 13.62
N ASN A 174 8.11 -2.20 13.12
CA ASN A 174 9.22 -2.84 13.82
C ASN A 174 10.60 -2.56 13.22
N GLY A 175 10.68 -1.84 12.11
CA GLY A 175 11.95 -1.54 11.41
C GLY A 175 12.71 -2.81 11.01
N TRP A 176 14.04 -2.75 11.08
CA TRP A 176 14.93 -3.84 10.67
C TRP A 176 14.91 -5.01 11.66
N ARG A 177 14.71 -6.22 11.12
CA ARG A 177 14.83 -7.50 11.83
C ARG A 177 15.60 -8.50 10.97
N CYS A 178 16.68 -9.03 11.53
CA CYS A 178 17.44 -10.11 10.93
C CYS A 178 18.04 -10.97 12.04
N ARG A 179 18.18 -12.29 11.81
CA ARG A 179 18.90 -13.18 12.72
C ARG A 179 20.41 -12.97 12.65
N GLU A 180 20.88 -12.48 11.50
CA GLU A 180 22.28 -12.18 11.21
C GLU A 180 22.53 -10.66 11.21
N ASN A 181 23.81 -10.25 11.14
CA ASN A 181 24.17 -8.83 11.11
C ASN A 181 23.93 -8.16 9.75
N SER A 182 23.73 -8.95 8.69
CA SER A 182 23.50 -8.51 7.31
C SER A 182 22.70 -9.55 6.56
N ALA A 183 21.98 -9.15 5.51
CA ALA A 183 21.30 -10.08 4.60
C ALA A 183 21.38 -9.55 3.17
N ASP A 184 21.59 -10.43 2.20
CA ASP A 184 21.51 -10.08 0.77
C ASP A 184 20.06 -9.87 0.32
N TYR A 185 19.13 -10.59 0.94
CA TYR A 185 17.71 -10.55 0.66
C TYR A 185 16.94 -9.91 1.80
N ILE A 186 16.09 -8.94 1.46
CA ILE A 186 15.35 -8.15 2.44
C ILE A 186 13.89 -8.04 2.01
N TRP A 187 12.98 -8.49 2.87
CA TRP A 187 11.54 -8.31 2.69
C TRP A 187 11.12 -6.98 3.30
N VAL A 188 10.61 -6.06 2.49
CA VAL A 188 10.08 -4.77 2.95
C VAL A 188 8.56 -4.80 2.92
N LEU A 189 7.92 -4.52 4.05
CA LEU A 189 6.50 -4.77 4.28
C LEU A 189 5.78 -3.49 4.73
N ASP A 190 4.61 -3.24 4.12
CA ASP A 190 3.56 -2.38 4.66
C ASP A 190 2.26 -3.19 4.66
N PRO A 191 1.75 -3.61 5.83
CA PRO A 191 0.50 -4.37 5.90
C PRO A 191 -0.73 -3.59 5.43
N ILE A 192 -0.81 -2.27 5.66
CA ILE A 192 -1.98 -1.44 5.37
C ILE A 192 -1.54 -0.05 4.84
N ASP A 193 -1.11 -0.01 3.58
CA ASP A 193 -0.94 1.23 2.85
C ASP A 193 -2.31 1.86 2.57
N GLY A 194 -2.50 3.11 3.03
CA GLY A 194 -3.80 3.78 3.02
C GLY A 194 -4.61 3.57 4.32
N THR A 195 -3.95 3.69 5.47
CA THR A 195 -4.59 3.61 6.81
C THR A 195 -5.87 4.46 6.95
N LYS A 196 -5.95 5.64 6.32
CA LYS A 196 -7.17 6.48 6.33
C LYS A 196 -8.32 5.84 5.55
N SER A 197 -8.03 5.20 4.42
CA SER A 197 -8.99 4.40 3.67
C SER A 197 -9.49 3.22 4.53
N PHE A 198 -8.58 2.52 5.22
CA PHE A 198 -8.95 1.45 6.16
C PHE A 198 -9.89 1.93 7.28
N ILE A 199 -9.49 2.97 8.03
CA ILE A 199 -10.25 3.51 9.18
C ILE A 199 -11.66 3.97 8.75
N THR A 200 -11.77 4.61 7.59
CA THR A 200 -13.05 5.14 7.08
C THR A 200 -13.89 4.08 6.36
N GLY A 201 -13.41 2.84 6.28
CA GLY A 201 -14.12 1.74 5.65
C GLY A 201 -14.11 1.79 4.13
N LYS A 202 -13.19 2.53 3.49
CA LYS A 202 -12.99 2.55 2.04
C LYS A 202 -12.07 1.39 1.62
N PRO A 203 -12.53 0.43 0.80
CA PRO A 203 -11.77 -0.79 0.50
C PRO A 203 -10.74 -0.57 -0.63
N LEU A 204 -9.97 0.53 -0.57
CA LEU A 204 -8.91 0.86 -1.56
C LEU A 204 -7.54 1.07 -0.90
N PHE A 205 -7.36 0.64 0.36
CA PHE A 205 -6.04 0.42 0.95
C PHE A 205 -5.43 -0.87 0.37
N GLY A 206 -4.13 -1.11 0.52
CA GLY A 206 -3.49 -2.34 0.08
C GLY A 206 -2.41 -2.85 1.03
N THR A 207 -2.06 -4.12 0.92
CA THR A 207 -0.86 -4.71 1.54
C THR A 207 0.26 -4.69 0.51
N LEU A 208 1.40 -4.12 0.88
CA LEU A 208 2.58 -3.99 0.04
C LEU A 208 3.70 -4.91 0.54
N ILE A 209 4.23 -5.72 -0.37
CA ILE A 209 5.32 -6.65 -0.09
C ILE A 209 6.36 -6.45 -1.19
N ALA A 210 7.57 -6.09 -0.81
CA ALA A 210 8.72 -6.06 -1.71
C ALA A 210 9.77 -7.05 -1.24
N LEU A 211 10.40 -7.76 -2.18
CA LEU A 211 11.65 -8.47 -1.92
C LEU A 211 12.78 -7.74 -2.65
N LEU A 212 13.78 -7.33 -1.89
CA LEU A 212 14.99 -6.71 -2.41
C LEU A 212 16.11 -7.75 -2.43
N TYR A 213 16.92 -7.73 -3.48
CA TYR A 213 18.23 -8.39 -3.54
C TYR A 213 19.30 -7.32 -3.70
N LYS A 214 20.19 -7.19 -2.71
CA LYS A 214 21.26 -6.18 -2.69
C LYS A 214 20.75 -4.75 -2.97
N GLY A 215 19.63 -4.41 -2.34
CA GLY A 215 18.99 -3.09 -2.45
C GLY A 215 18.13 -2.89 -3.70
N GLU A 216 18.04 -3.86 -4.61
CA GLU A 216 17.20 -3.79 -5.81
C GLU A 216 15.90 -4.59 -5.64
N PRO A 217 14.71 -3.98 -5.82
CA PRO A 217 13.44 -4.70 -5.82
C PRO A 217 13.37 -5.73 -6.95
N ILE A 218 13.25 -7.01 -6.59
CA ILE A 218 13.14 -8.12 -7.55
C ILE A 218 11.73 -8.71 -7.63
N VAL A 219 10.95 -8.60 -6.55
CA VAL A 219 9.53 -8.99 -6.47
C VAL A 219 8.76 -7.87 -5.79
N GLY A 220 7.56 -7.57 -6.30
CA GLY A 220 6.62 -6.63 -5.71
C GLY A 220 5.20 -7.18 -5.75
N ILE A 221 4.47 -7.08 -4.64
CA ILE A 221 3.07 -7.47 -4.53
C ILE A 221 2.26 -6.29 -3.99
N ILE A 222 1.15 -6.00 -4.66
CA ILE A 222 0.09 -5.13 -4.15
C ILE A 222 -1.16 -6.02 -3.99
N ASP A 223 -1.61 -6.23 -2.77
CA ASP A 223 -2.81 -7.02 -2.47
C ASP A 223 -3.93 -6.13 -1.92
N GLN A 224 -5.10 -6.17 -2.55
CA GLN A 224 -6.33 -5.62 -1.99
C GLN A 224 -7.15 -6.78 -1.41
N PRO A 225 -7.09 -7.04 -0.09
CA PRO A 225 -7.62 -8.28 0.49
C PRO A 225 -9.15 -8.34 0.56
N VAL A 226 -9.85 -7.22 0.44
CA VAL A 226 -11.32 -7.12 0.46
C VAL A 226 -11.89 -7.35 -0.95
N LEU A 227 -11.29 -6.73 -1.97
CA LEU A 227 -11.64 -6.87 -3.38
C LEU A 227 -11.11 -8.17 -3.99
N ARG A 228 -10.10 -8.79 -3.33
CA ARG A 228 -9.40 -9.99 -3.78
C ARG A 228 -8.72 -9.76 -5.13
N GLU A 229 -8.00 -8.66 -5.21
CA GLU A 229 -7.19 -8.28 -6.36
C GLU A 229 -5.73 -8.26 -5.92
N ARG A 230 -4.89 -9.02 -6.62
CA ARG A 230 -3.46 -9.12 -6.33
C ARG A 230 -2.65 -8.86 -7.59
N TRP A 231 -1.85 -7.81 -7.53
CA TRP A 231 -0.85 -7.49 -8.54
C TRP A 231 0.49 -8.07 -8.13
N ILE A 232 1.15 -8.80 -9.03
CA ILE A 232 2.47 -9.39 -8.79
C ILE A 232 3.38 -8.97 -9.93
N GLY A 233 4.40 -8.18 -9.57
CA GLY A 233 5.48 -7.77 -10.44
C GLY A 233 6.76 -8.51 -10.08
N MET A 234 7.52 -8.90 -11.09
CA MET A 234 8.75 -9.65 -10.91
C MET A 234 9.76 -9.27 -11.99
N LYS A 235 11.00 -9.04 -11.58
CA LYS A 235 12.06 -8.60 -12.50
C LYS A 235 12.21 -9.61 -13.64
N GLY A 236 12.04 -9.13 -14.87
CA GLY A 236 12.17 -9.94 -16.09
C GLY A 236 10.91 -10.72 -16.51
N ARG A 237 9.77 -10.57 -15.82
CA ARG A 237 8.47 -11.13 -16.26
C ARG A 237 7.38 -10.08 -16.31
N THR A 238 6.34 -10.35 -17.09
CA THR A 238 5.15 -9.49 -17.19
C THR A 238 4.40 -9.47 -15.86
N THR A 239 4.00 -8.29 -15.41
CA THR A 239 3.15 -8.15 -14.22
C THR A 239 1.81 -8.84 -14.44
N THR A 240 1.29 -9.50 -13.40
CA THR A 240 -0.04 -10.12 -13.45
C THR A 240 -1.00 -9.48 -12.45
N LEU A 241 -2.29 -9.48 -12.77
CA LEU A 241 -3.41 -9.25 -11.86
C LEU A 241 -4.17 -10.57 -11.74
N ASN A 242 -4.22 -11.15 -10.55
CA ASN A 242 -4.91 -12.44 -10.30
C ASN A 242 -4.48 -13.54 -11.29
N GLY A 243 -3.19 -13.58 -11.64
CA GLY A 243 -2.61 -14.56 -12.57
C GLY A 243 -2.80 -14.25 -14.06
N VAL A 244 -3.46 -13.14 -14.41
CA VAL A 244 -3.60 -12.69 -15.80
C VAL A 244 -2.61 -11.57 -16.08
N GLU A 245 -1.81 -11.69 -17.14
CA GLU A 245 -0.87 -10.63 -17.56
C GLU A 245 -1.61 -9.32 -17.86
N ILE A 246 -1.02 -8.22 -17.41
CA ILE A 246 -1.53 -6.87 -17.63
C ILE A 246 -0.46 -5.99 -18.28
N SER A 247 -0.91 -4.84 -18.80
CA SER A 247 -0.05 -3.84 -19.40
C SER A 247 -0.59 -2.45 -19.10
N THR A 248 0.31 -1.48 -18.97
CA THR A 248 -0.04 -0.07 -19.03
C THR A 248 -0.60 0.29 -20.42
N ARG A 249 -1.14 1.50 -20.56
CA ARG A 249 -1.62 2.03 -21.84
C ARG A 249 -0.78 3.21 -22.33
N PRO A 250 -0.69 3.42 -23.66
CA PRO A 250 -0.04 4.61 -24.21
C PRO A 250 -0.87 5.88 -23.93
N CYS A 251 -0.19 6.97 -23.57
CA CYS A 251 -0.80 8.29 -23.36
C CYS A 251 0.27 9.39 -23.49
N SER A 252 0.77 9.63 -24.69
CA SER A 252 1.87 10.58 -24.89
C SER A 252 1.47 12.06 -24.68
N ASN A 253 0.19 12.41 -24.61
CA ASN A 253 -0.26 13.79 -24.40
C ASN A 253 -0.75 14.02 -22.97
N LEU A 254 -0.05 14.89 -22.22
CA LEU A 254 -0.38 15.23 -20.83
C LEU A 254 -1.82 15.72 -20.66
N SER A 255 -2.36 16.50 -21.60
CA SER A 255 -3.74 17.01 -21.50
C SER A 255 -4.82 15.93 -21.68
N GLN A 256 -4.43 14.70 -22.02
CA GLN A 256 -5.32 13.53 -22.05
C GLN A 256 -5.11 12.60 -20.85
N ALA A 257 -4.07 12.82 -20.05
CA ALA A 257 -3.71 11.96 -18.93
C ALA A 257 -4.68 12.11 -17.75
N TYR A 258 -5.13 10.98 -17.21
CA TYR A 258 -5.79 10.87 -15.92
C TYR A 258 -4.72 10.72 -14.84
N LEU A 259 -4.64 11.72 -13.96
CA LEU A 259 -3.69 11.78 -12.86
C LEU A 259 -4.36 11.33 -11.56
N TYR A 260 -3.66 10.51 -10.77
CA TYR A 260 -3.98 10.28 -9.37
C TYR A 260 -2.90 10.82 -8.44
N THR A 261 -3.32 11.17 -7.23
CA THR A 261 -2.49 11.35 -6.03
C THR A 261 -3.36 11.10 -4.81
N THR A 262 -2.83 10.66 -3.68
CA THR A 262 -3.65 10.32 -2.52
C THR A 262 -4.43 11.51 -1.99
N SER A 263 -3.79 12.66 -1.80
CA SER A 263 -4.45 13.84 -1.25
C SER A 263 -3.78 15.13 -1.71
N PRO A 264 -4.56 16.19 -2.01
CA PRO A 264 -3.99 17.49 -2.32
C PRO A 264 -3.22 18.12 -1.16
N HIS A 265 -3.39 17.60 0.07
CA HIS A 265 -2.78 18.15 1.29
C HIS A 265 -1.45 17.48 1.69
N LEU A 266 -0.99 16.46 0.95
CA LEU A 266 0.28 15.76 1.23
C LEU A 266 1.48 16.43 0.56
N PHE A 267 1.26 17.55 -0.12
CA PHE A 267 2.32 18.36 -0.71
C PHE A 267 2.58 19.59 0.17
N ILE A 268 3.86 19.85 0.46
CA ILE A 268 4.27 20.96 1.34
C ILE A 268 5.42 21.72 0.67
N GLY A 269 5.36 23.06 0.73
CA GLY A 269 6.42 23.94 0.23
C GLY A 269 6.67 23.76 -1.27
N ASP A 270 7.94 23.69 -1.68
CA ASP A 270 8.35 23.56 -3.08
C ASP A 270 7.69 22.35 -3.78
N ALA A 271 7.39 21.28 -3.04
CA ALA A 271 6.76 20.09 -3.61
C ALA A 271 5.32 20.37 -4.07
N GLU A 272 4.59 21.24 -3.38
CA GLU A 272 3.25 21.68 -3.79
C GLU A 272 3.32 22.48 -5.09
N GLU A 273 4.27 23.40 -5.19
CA GLU A 273 4.46 24.21 -6.40
C GLU A 273 4.80 23.34 -7.63
N ALA A 274 5.67 22.34 -7.45
CA ALA A 274 6.01 21.36 -8.48
C ALA A 274 4.79 20.54 -8.91
N PHE A 275 4.05 20.00 -7.95
CA PHE A 275 2.83 19.24 -8.23
C PHE A 275 1.79 20.08 -8.98
N VAL A 276 1.59 21.35 -8.59
CA VAL A 276 0.62 22.27 -9.25
C VAL A 276 0.94 22.49 -10.73
N ARG A 277 2.24 22.55 -11.12
CA ARG A 277 2.64 22.67 -12.54
C ARG A 277 2.19 21.48 -13.39
N VAL A 278 2.17 20.28 -12.81
CA VAL A 278 1.68 19.06 -13.47
C VAL A 278 0.15 19.01 -13.42
N ARG A 279 -0.43 19.15 -12.22
CA ARG A 279 -1.87 19.07 -11.95
C ARG A 279 -2.70 20.00 -12.84
N SER A 280 -2.19 21.19 -13.17
CA SER A 280 -2.90 22.17 -14.00
C SER A 280 -2.90 21.86 -15.50
N LYS A 281 -2.13 20.86 -15.95
CA LYS A 281 -1.94 20.51 -17.37
C LYS A 281 -2.48 19.14 -17.76
N VAL A 282 -2.84 18.31 -16.78
CA VAL A 282 -3.47 17.01 -17.01
C VAL A 282 -4.94 17.16 -17.43
N LYS A 283 -5.55 16.08 -17.93
CA LYS A 283 -6.97 16.08 -18.30
C LYS A 283 -7.85 16.31 -17.08
N VAL A 284 -7.65 15.50 -16.04
CA VAL A 284 -8.36 15.57 -14.76
C VAL A 284 -7.44 15.03 -13.66
N PRO A 285 -7.23 15.78 -12.56
CA PRO A 285 -6.66 15.23 -11.33
C PRO A 285 -7.73 14.54 -10.47
N LEU A 286 -7.44 13.30 -10.07
CA LEU A 286 -8.27 12.44 -9.22
C LEU A 286 -7.51 12.10 -7.92
N TYR A 287 -8.24 11.64 -6.90
CA TYR A 287 -7.69 11.54 -5.54
C TYR A 287 -8.14 10.31 -4.74
N GLY A 288 -7.31 9.93 -3.76
CA GLY A 288 -7.75 9.24 -2.54
C GLY A 288 -7.66 7.72 -2.51
N CYS A 289 -6.66 7.09 -3.11
CA CYS A 289 -6.55 5.63 -3.07
C CYS A 289 -5.13 5.07 -3.05
N ASP A 290 -4.15 5.80 -2.53
CA ASP A 290 -2.85 5.25 -2.09
C ASP A 290 -2.22 4.32 -3.17
N CYS A 291 -1.65 3.16 -2.81
CA CYS A 291 -1.10 2.18 -3.76
C CYS A 291 -2.07 1.71 -4.85
N TYR A 292 -3.38 1.74 -4.61
CA TYR A 292 -4.37 1.27 -5.57
C TYR A 292 -4.37 2.13 -6.85
N ALA A 293 -3.98 3.41 -6.76
CA ALA A 293 -3.77 4.24 -7.96
C ALA A 293 -2.66 3.69 -8.87
N TYR A 294 -1.58 3.17 -8.28
CA TYR A 294 -0.48 2.57 -9.01
C TYR A 294 -0.84 1.20 -9.60
N ALA A 295 -1.65 0.41 -8.89
CA ALA A 295 -2.22 -0.83 -9.40
C ALA A 295 -3.13 -0.59 -10.63
N LEU A 296 -3.97 0.44 -10.58
CA LEU A 296 -4.79 0.87 -11.73
C LEU A 296 -3.94 1.40 -12.89
N LEU A 297 -2.81 2.05 -12.61
CA LEU A 297 -1.85 2.49 -13.62
C LEU A 297 -1.21 1.29 -14.32
N ALA A 298 -0.70 0.32 -13.55
CA ALA A 298 -0.13 -0.92 -14.08
C ALA A 298 -1.14 -1.70 -14.95
N SER A 299 -2.43 -1.58 -14.64
CA SER A 299 -3.52 -2.21 -15.41
C SER A 299 -4.01 -1.38 -16.60
N GLY A 300 -3.40 -0.22 -16.90
CA GLY A 300 -3.75 0.62 -18.04
C GLY A 300 -5.00 1.48 -17.87
N PHE A 301 -5.52 1.64 -16.66
CA PHE A 301 -6.71 2.46 -16.38
C PHE A 301 -6.35 3.91 -15.97
N VAL A 302 -5.15 4.12 -15.44
CA VAL A 302 -4.58 5.41 -15.03
C VAL A 302 -3.31 5.69 -15.84
N ASP A 303 -3.07 6.96 -16.18
CA ASP A 303 -1.91 7.34 -17.00
C ASP A 303 -0.73 7.83 -16.15
N LEU A 304 -1.02 8.46 -15.02
CA LEU A 304 -0.04 9.17 -14.21
C LEU A 304 -0.40 9.12 -12.72
N VAL A 305 0.59 8.87 -11.87
CA VAL A 305 0.53 9.04 -10.42
C VAL A 305 1.70 9.92 -9.97
N VAL A 306 1.43 10.94 -9.15
CA VAL A 306 2.47 11.85 -8.63
C VAL A 306 2.24 12.04 -7.14
N GLU A 307 3.23 11.69 -6.32
CA GLU A 307 3.13 11.75 -4.85
C GLU A 307 4.42 12.29 -4.23
N SER A 308 4.29 12.83 -3.03
CA SER A 308 5.37 13.37 -2.23
C SER A 308 5.25 12.82 -0.82
N GLY A 309 6.38 12.45 -0.22
CA GLY A 309 6.43 12.03 1.18
C GLY A 309 6.42 10.53 1.44
N LEU A 310 6.39 9.68 0.40
CA LEU A 310 6.29 8.23 0.53
C LEU A 310 7.50 7.61 1.23
N LYS A 311 7.26 6.66 2.12
CA LYS A 311 8.28 5.83 2.76
C LYS A 311 8.69 4.68 1.85
N PRO A 312 9.85 4.04 2.09
CA PRO A 312 10.32 2.93 1.25
C PRO A 312 9.34 1.77 1.18
N TYR A 313 8.69 1.45 2.30
CA TYR A 313 7.67 0.40 2.36
C TYR A 313 6.40 0.75 1.54
N ASP A 314 6.14 2.03 1.28
CA ASP A 314 5.02 2.50 0.45
C ASP A 314 5.28 2.39 -1.07
N PHE A 315 6.55 2.33 -1.52
CA PHE A 315 6.87 2.39 -2.95
C PHE A 315 7.71 1.24 -3.52
N LEU A 316 8.48 0.51 -2.70
CA LEU A 316 9.42 -0.49 -3.23
C LEU A 316 8.70 -1.65 -3.93
N SER A 317 7.50 -2.03 -3.48
CA SER A 317 6.67 -3.05 -4.12
C SER A 317 6.08 -2.58 -5.46
N LEU A 318 5.92 -1.26 -5.62
CA LEU A 318 5.34 -0.67 -6.83
C LEU A 318 6.30 -0.76 -8.01
N ILE A 319 7.61 -0.76 -7.75
CA ILE A 319 8.65 -0.71 -8.80
C ILE A 319 8.55 -1.94 -9.73
N PRO A 320 8.66 -3.20 -9.24
CA PRO A 320 8.53 -4.37 -10.11
C PRO A 320 7.15 -4.48 -10.78
N VAL A 321 6.09 -4.04 -10.09
CA VAL A 321 4.70 -4.08 -10.61
C VAL A 321 4.52 -3.14 -11.80
N ILE A 322 4.98 -1.90 -11.70
CA ILE A 322 4.84 -0.90 -12.75
C ILE A 322 5.78 -1.19 -13.92
N GLU A 323 7.05 -1.49 -13.64
CA GLU A 323 8.04 -1.81 -14.68
C GLU A 323 7.66 -3.09 -15.43
N GLY A 324 7.23 -4.14 -14.73
CA GLY A 324 6.75 -5.39 -15.34
C GLY A 324 5.46 -5.23 -16.16
N ALA A 325 4.69 -4.16 -15.94
CA ALA A 325 3.53 -3.80 -16.76
C ALA A 325 3.89 -2.89 -17.95
N GLY A 326 5.16 -2.53 -18.12
CA GLY A 326 5.64 -1.64 -19.19
C GLY A 326 5.59 -0.14 -18.86
N GLY A 327 5.32 0.23 -17.60
CA GLY A 327 5.34 1.61 -17.12
C GLY A 327 6.73 2.11 -16.73
N SER A 328 6.79 3.35 -16.27
CA SER A 328 8.00 3.97 -15.71
C SER A 328 7.69 4.57 -14.35
N ILE A 329 8.58 4.37 -13.38
CA ILE A 329 8.48 4.93 -12.03
C ILE A 329 9.86 5.41 -11.56
N THR A 330 9.94 6.66 -11.11
CA THR A 330 11.20 7.28 -10.65
C THR A 330 10.95 8.25 -9.50
N ASP A 331 12.03 8.80 -8.96
CA ASP A 331 11.93 10.04 -8.20
C ASP A 331 11.57 11.24 -9.11
N TRP A 332 11.33 12.41 -8.53
CA TRP A 332 11.01 13.61 -9.30
C TRP A 332 12.17 14.22 -10.09
N LYS A 333 13.40 13.70 -9.95
CA LYS A 333 14.57 14.05 -10.77
C LYS A 333 14.78 13.06 -11.92
N GLY A 334 13.94 12.03 -12.03
CA GLY A 334 14.08 10.97 -13.03
C GLY A 334 15.11 9.90 -12.65
N GLN A 335 15.57 9.88 -11.39
CA GLN A 335 16.52 8.88 -10.90
C GLN A 335 15.77 7.64 -10.43
N THR A 336 16.42 6.48 -10.58
CA THR A 336 15.90 5.21 -10.05
C THR A 336 15.63 5.35 -8.56
N LEU A 337 14.40 5.01 -8.15
CA LEU A 337 14.06 4.92 -6.74
C LEU A 337 14.85 3.77 -6.11
N ARG A 338 15.76 4.13 -5.21
CA ARG A 338 16.56 3.17 -4.45
C ARG A 338 16.54 3.55 -2.99
N TRP A 339 16.38 2.54 -2.15
CA TRP A 339 16.57 2.66 -0.73
C TRP A 339 17.19 1.37 -0.21
N GLU A 340 18.32 1.49 0.46
CA GLU A 340 19.04 0.36 1.02
C GLU A 340 18.60 0.18 2.48
N ALA A 341 17.94 -0.95 2.75
CA ALA A 341 17.57 -1.33 4.10
C ALA A 341 18.82 -1.84 4.83
N LEU A 342 19.31 -1.08 5.79
CA LEU A 342 20.40 -1.46 6.69
C LEU A 342 19.89 -1.44 8.14
N PRO A 343 20.59 -2.09 9.09
CA PRO A 343 20.20 -2.10 10.50
C PRO A 343 20.01 -0.71 11.12
N ASP A 344 20.73 0.30 10.63
CA ASP A 344 20.69 1.69 11.06
C ASP A 344 19.96 2.62 10.06
N SER A 345 19.39 2.07 8.99
CA SER A 345 18.63 2.87 8.01
C SER A 345 17.38 3.48 8.65
N SER A 346 17.25 4.79 8.51
CA SER A 346 15.98 5.49 8.74
C SER A 346 15.17 5.53 7.44
N ALA A 347 13.87 5.23 7.55
CA ALA A 347 12.92 5.33 6.44
C ALA A 347 12.68 6.81 6.08
N THR A 348 13.54 7.36 5.21
CA THR A 348 13.39 8.70 4.67
C THR A 348 12.22 8.76 3.70
N SER A 349 11.66 9.95 3.51
CA SER A 349 10.56 10.16 2.57
C SER A 349 11.08 10.47 1.16
N PHE A 350 10.37 9.98 0.15
CA PHE A 350 10.68 10.12 -1.27
C PHE A 350 9.52 10.80 -2.00
N ASN A 351 9.86 11.47 -3.10
CA ASN A 351 8.89 11.99 -4.05
C ASN A 351 8.86 11.04 -5.23
N VAL A 352 7.68 10.53 -5.58
CA VAL A 352 7.52 9.47 -6.58
C VAL A 352 6.66 9.98 -7.73
N VAL A 353 7.06 9.65 -8.95
CA VAL A 353 6.25 9.80 -10.15
C VAL A 353 6.21 8.47 -10.88
N ALA A 354 5.02 8.02 -11.27
CA ALA A 354 4.82 6.85 -12.09
C ALA A 354 3.92 7.18 -13.28
N ALA A 355 4.27 6.70 -14.48
CA ALA A 355 3.47 6.89 -15.68
C ALA A 355 3.37 5.59 -16.48
N GLY A 356 2.22 5.39 -17.13
CA GLY A 356 2.02 4.24 -18.02
C GLY A 356 2.79 4.33 -19.34
N ASP A 357 3.18 5.53 -19.75
CA ASP A 357 3.88 5.82 -21.01
C ASP A 357 5.21 6.56 -20.72
N PRO A 358 6.38 6.07 -21.18
CA PRO A 358 7.67 6.72 -20.97
C PRO A 358 7.76 8.15 -21.51
N GLN A 359 7.05 8.47 -22.60
CA GLN A 359 7.03 9.84 -23.13
C GLN A 359 6.24 10.79 -22.23
N LEU A 360 5.16 10.30 -21.62
CA LEU A 360 4.40 11.06 -20.62
C LEU A 360 5.26 11.30 -19.38
N HIS A 361 5.96 10.25 -18.92
CA HIS A 361 6.88 10.32 -17.79
C HIS A 361 7.88 11.46 -17.95
N GLN A 362 8.61 11.51 -19.08
CA GLN A 362 9.60 12.55 -19.33
C GLN A 362 8.98 13.95 -19.34
N LYS A 363 7.81 14.13 -19.97
CA LYS A 363 7.10 15.42 -19.98
C LYS A 363 6.72 15.88 -18.57
N VAL A 364 6.39 14.95 -17.68
CA VAL A 364 6.06 15.25 -16.28
C VAL A 364 7.32 15.66 -15.51
N LEU A 365 8.44 14.97 -15.69
CA LEU A 365 9.73 15.36 -15.09
C LEU A 365 10.12 16.80 -15.48
N ASP A 366 10.02 17.14 -16.77
CA ASP A 366 10.32 18.48 -17.28
C ASP A 366 9.43 19.58 -16.64
N LEU A 367 8.21 19.22 -16.26
CA LEU A 367 7.25 20.13 -15.62
C LEU A 367 7.41 20.22 -14.10
N LEU A 368 7.81 19.11 -13.46
CA LEU A 368 8.10 19.09 -12.03
C LEU A 368 9.24 20.05 -11.71
N GLN A 369 10.25 20.19 -12.58
CA GLN A 369 11.38 21.12 -12.38
C GLN A 369 12.03 20.96 -11.00
N TRP A 370 12.08 19.73 -10.49
CA TRP A 370 12.54 19.41 -9.13
C TRP A 370 14.06 19.55 -9.04
N ARG A 371 14.56 20.20 -7.98
CA ARG A 371 15.97 20.58 -7.84
C ARG A 371 16.73 19.76 -6.81
#